data_AF-A0A9P1BWP6-F1
#
_entry.id   AF-A0A9P1BWP6-F1
#
_cell.length_a   1.000
_cell.length_b   1.000
_cell.length_c   1.000
_cell.angle_alpha   90.00
_cell.angle_beta   90.00
_cell.angle_gamma   90.00
#
_symmetry.space_group_name_H-M   'P 1'
#
loop_
_entity.id
_entity.type
_entity.pdbx_description
1 polymer ?
#
loop_
_entity_poly.entity_id
_entity_poly.type
_entity_poly.pdbx_seq_one_letter_code
_entity_poly.pdbx_strand_id
1 'polypeptide(L)'
;MLPVGSGSPSLRRRTSTSRIATGLAPHRVADFQKFQPLSGLQVQPLPVLHGGTYVCMGFRFGAKGEFIYLSDVSKVPDDTMAILKSTQAEVLVVDALLKSGPHYSHFGLPQALELVRLLRPKRALLIGMSCQFDHFHDNQELFKLRSEGLHVELSYDGLELEMNLTLDDDVPLLEEETYELQLPPPPPSRLSRLRVLGRCLCCS
;
A
#
# COMPACT_ATOMS: atom_id res chain seq x y z
N MET A 1 -45.46 7.64 39.13
CA MET A 1 -45.18 6.36 38.44
C MET A 1 -45.03 6.67 36.96
N LEU A 2 -43.80 6.65 36.45
CA LEU A 2 -43.47 6.68 35.02
C LEU A 2 -42.71 5.36 34.74
N PRO A 3 -42.99 4.65 33.63
CA PRO A 3 -42.32 3.40 33.36
C PRO A 3 -40.89 3.66 32.91
N VAL A 4 -39.93 3.04 33.59
CA VAL A 4 -38.53 2.99 33.18
C VAL A 4 -38.43 1.94 32.08
N GLY A 5 -38.35 2.40 30.83
CA GLY A 5 -38.10 1.52 29.68
C GLY A 5 -36.66 1.02 29.71
N SER A 6 -36.50 -0.25 30.04
CA SER A 6 -35.26 -1.01 29.92
C SER A 6 -34.95 -1.27 28.45
N GLY A 7 -33.97 -0.54 27.90
CA GLY A 7 -33.44 -0.77 26.57
C GLY A 7 -31.94 -0.52 26.57
N SER A 8 -31.16 -1.54 26.92
CA SER A 8 -29.72 -1.51 26.67
C SER A 8 -29.49 -1.26 25.17
N PRO A 9 -28.55 -0.38 24.76
CA PRO A 9 -28.24 -0.22 23.35
C PRO A 9 -27.65 -1.55 22.86
N SER A 10 -28.46 -2.36 22.20
CA SER A 10 -27.93 -3.54 21.51
C SER A 10 -27.06 -3.01 20.37
N LEU A 11 -25.75 -3.17 20.50
CA LEU A 11 -24.82 -2.98 19.41
C LEU A 11 -25.19 -4.01 18.35
N ARG A 12 -26.08 -3.64 17.41
CA ARG A 12 -26.34 -4.47 16.24
C ARG A 12 -25.01 -4.54 15.50
N ARG A 13 -24.31 -5.66 15.62
CA ARG A 13 -23.29 -6.06 14.66
C ARG A 13 -23.95 -5.93 13.29
N ARG A 14 -23.66 -4.84 12.58
CA ARG A 14 -23.64 -4.87 11.12
C ARG A 14 -22.53 -5.87 10.79
N THR A 15 -22.86 -7.15 10.83
CA THR A 15 -22.21 -8.11 9.95
C THR A 15 -22.68 -7.69 8.57
N SER A 16 -22.03 -6.65 8.04
CA SER A 16 -21.94 -6.50 6.61
C SER A 16 -21.13 -7.71 6.17
N THR A 17 -21.80 -8.85 6.04
CA THR A 17 -21.49 -9.85 5.04
C THR A 17 -21.80 -9.23 3.68
N SER A 18 -21.29 -8.02 3.40
CA SER A 18 -21.03 -7.59 2.05
C SER A 18 -20.07 -8.63 1.53
N ARG A 19 -20.69 -9.59 0.83
CA ARG A 19 -20.08 -10.68 0.10
C ARG A 19 -18.70 -10.19 -0.35
N ILE A 20 -17.63 -10.89 0.03
CA ILE A 20 -16.41 -10.82 -0.78
C ILE A 20 -16.92 -11.01 -2.20
N ALA A 21 -16.78 -10.00 -3.04
CA ALA A 21 -17.32 -10.02 -4.39
C ALA A 21 -16.65 -11.20 -5.11
N THR A 22 -17.33 -12.35 -5.14
CA THR A 22 -16.97 -13.51 -5.95
C THR A 22 -17.26 -13.12 -7.39
N GLY A 23 -16.33 -12.36 -7.98
CA GLY A 23 -16.51 -11.73 -9.29
C GLY A 23 -15.70 -10.45 -9.52
N LEU A 24 -14.59 -10.21 -8.81
CA LEU A 24 -13.68 -9.13 -9.17
C LEU A 24 -12.96 -9.50 -10.47
N ALA A 25 -13.28 -8.80 -11.56
CA ALA A 25 -12.51 -8.90 -12.79
C ALA A 25 -11.14 -8.25 -12.57
N PRO A 26 -10.02 -8.96 -12.81
CA PRO A 26 -8.71 -8.34 -12.72
C PRO A 26 -8.56 -7.28 -13.82
N HIS A 27 -8.12 -6.08 -13.45
CA HIS A 27 -7.76 -5.07 -14.42
C HIS A 27 -6.24 -5.11 -14.68
N ARG A 28 -5.84 -5.23 -15.94
CA ARG A 28 -4.44 -5.21 -16.33
C ARG A 28 -3.98 -3.77 -16.46
N VAL A 29 -3.06 -3.36 -15.60
CA VAL A 29 -2.38 -2.07 -15.70
C VAL A 29 -1.09 -2.19 -16.50
N ALA A 30 -0.78 -1.19 -17.31
CA ALA A 30 0.49 -1.09 -18.02
C ALA A 30 1.43 -0.11 -17.31
N ASP A 31 2.74 -0.34 -17.46
CA ASP A 31 3.78 0.49 -16.85
C ASP A 31 3.60 1.96 -17.20
N PHE A 32 3.55 2.81 -16.17
CA PHE A 32 3.40 4.26 -16.27
C PHE A 32 2.11 4.78 -16.93
N GLN A 33 1.26 3.90 -17.48
CA GLN A 33 0.01 4.29 -18.12
C GLN A 33 -1.03 4.65 -17.07
N LYS A 34 -1.46 5.92 -17.09
CA LYS A 34 -2.54 6.39 -16.24
C LYS A 34 -3.86 5.74 -16.60
N PHE A 35 -4.70 5.52 -15.59
CA PHE A 35 -6.08 5.07 -15.74
C PHE A 35 -6.98 5.69 -14.67
N GLN A 36 -8.30 5.57 -14.83
CA GLN A 36 -9.27 6.03 -13.83
C GLN A 36 -10.18 4.90 -13.37
N PRO A 37 -10.02 4.39 -12.13
CA PRO A 37 -10.95 3.41 -11.57
C PRO A 37 -12.28 4.05 -11.15
N LEU A 38 -12.31 5.37 -10.96
CA LEU A 38 -13.47 6.18 -10.61
C LEU A 38 -13.33 7.52 -11.35
N SER A 39 -14.45 8.15 -11.72
CA SER A 39 -14.45 9.42 -12.47
C SER A 39 -13.55 10.47 -11.82
N GLY A 40 -12.62 10.99 -12.61
CA GLY A 40 -11.65 12.00 -12.22
C GLY A 40 -10.50 11.50 -11.35
N LEU A 41 -10.58 10.32 -10.71
CA LEU A 41 -9.48 9.80 -9.90
C LEU A 41 -8.42 9.17 -10.81
N GLN A 42 -7.36 9.92 -11.13
CA GLN A 42 -6.24 9.36 -11.87
C GLN A 42 -5.37 8.47 -10.97
N VAL A 43 -5.02 7.30 -11.47
CA VAL A 43 -4.05 6.37 -10.87
C VAL A 43 -2.96 6.08 -11.91
N GLN A 44 -1.70 6.15 -11.48
CA GLN A 44 -0.55 5.83 -12.31
C GLN A 44 0.26 4.70 -11.67
N PRO A 45 0.39 3.53 -12.31
CA PRO A 45 1.31 2.47 -11.90
C PRO A 45 2.75 2.93 -12.04
N LEU A 46 3.58 2.59 -11.06
CA LEU A 46 4.99 2.95 -10.97
C LEU A 46 5.80 1.67 -10.74
N PRO A 47 6.37 1.07 -11.80
CA PRO A 47 7.25 -0.09 -11.67
C PRO A 47 8.43 0.18 -10.74
N VAL A 48 8.63 -0.70 -9.76
CA VAL A 48 9.76 -0.69 -8.82
C VAL A 48 10.36 -2.09 -8.72
N LEU A 49 11.57 -2.22 -8.19
CA LEU A 49 12.19 -3.54 -8.01
C LEU A 49 12.00 -4.03 -6.58
N HIS A 50 11.69 -5.31 -6.42
CA HIS A 50 11.57 -6.02 -5.14
C HIS A 50 12.48 -7.26 -5.14
N GLY A 51 13.80 -7.01 -5.17
CA GLY A 51 14.84 -8.03 -5.23
C GLY A 51 15.24 -8.41 -6.65
N GLY A 52 16.54 -8.30 -6.94
CA GLY A 52 17.10 -8.66 -8.25
C GLY A 52 16.41 -7.91 -9.40
N THR A 53 15.77 -8.65 -10.30
CA THR A 53 15.00 -8.12 -11.45
C THR A 53 13.49 -8.27 -11.28
N TYR A 54 13.01 -8.63 -10.09
CA TYR A 54 11.58 -8.81 -9.84
C TYR A 54 10.89 -7.45 -9.74
N VAL A 55 9.89 -7.22 -10.59
CA VAL A 55 9.15 -5.96 -10.67
C VAL A 55 7.89 -6.04 -9.79
N CYS A 56 7.75 -5.07 -8.89
CA CYS A 56 6.53 -4.77 -8.16
C CYS A 56 5.94 -3.45 -8.66
N MET A 57 4.68 -3.20 -8.33
CA MET A 57 4.00 -1.96 -8.70
C MET A 57 3.79 -1.08 -7.48
N GLY A 58 4.44 0.08 -7.49
CA GLY A 58 3.97 1.23 -6.73
C GLY A 58 2.83 1.93 -7.47
N PHE A 59 2.16 2.85 -6.78
CA PHE A 59 1.06 3.62 -7.37
C PHE A 59 1.12 5.08 -6.93
N ARG A 60 0.79 5.97 -7.86
CA ARG A 60 0.55 7.39 -7.63
C ARG A 60 -0.92 7.68 -7.88
N PHE A 61 -1.53 8.49 -7.03
CA PHE A 61 -2.95 8.81 -7.06
C PHE A 61 -3.17 10.32 -7.09
N GLY A 62 -4.26 10.72 -7.76
CA GLY A 62 -4.59 12.11 -8.02
C GLY A 62 -3.85 12.66 -9.24
N ALA A 63 -4.47 13.61 -9.93
CA ALA A 63 -3.95 14.17 -11.18
C ALA A 63 -2.57 14.82 -11.00
N LYS A 64 -2.30 15.37 -9.80
CA LYS A 64 -1.03 15.99 -9.45
C LYS A 64 -0.10 15.05 -8.69
N GLY A 65 -0.53 13.85 -8.30
CA GLY A 65 0.29 12.88 -7.57
C GLY A 65 0.42 13.17 -6.09
N GLU A 66 -0.67 13.59 -5.48
CA GLU A 66 -0.74 13.98 -4.08
C GLU A 66 -0.44 12.80 -3.15
N PHE A 67 -0.81 11.58 -3.54
CA PHE A 67 -0.57 10.37 -2.77
C PHE A 67 0.27 9.37 -3.57
N ILE A 68 1.34 8.88 -2.97
CA ILE A 68 2.24 7.89 -3.57
C ILE A 68 2.40 6.72 -2.61
N TYR A 69 2.27 5.50 -3.11
CA TYR A 69 2.41 4.26 -2.35
C TYR A 69 3.45 3.37 -3.03
N LEU A 70 4.58 3.13 -2.35
CA LEU A 70 5.68 2.30 -2.83
C LEU A 70 5.93 1.14 -1.86
N SER A 71 5.29 0.00 -2.09
CA SER A 71 5.60 -1.26 -1.42
C SER A 71 5.14 -2.44 -2.28
N ASP A 72 5.88 -3.54 -2.34
CA ASP A 72 7.22 -3.72 -1.74
C ASP A 72 8.32 -3.17 -2.67
N VAL A 73 9.40 -2.62 -2.10
CA VAL A 73 10.45 -1.95 -2.88
C VAL A 73 11.86 -2.10 -2.28
N SER A 74 12.82 -2.48 -3.12
CA SER A 74 14.28 -2.55 -2.85
C SER A 74 15.08 -1.54 -3.67
N LYS A 75 14.55 -1.10 -4.81
CA LYS A 75 15.17 -0.12 -5.69
C LYS A 75 14.11 0.55 -6.55
N VAL A 76 14.25 1.86 -6.72
CA VAL A 76 13.43 2.64 -7.66
C VAL A 76 14.24 2.82 -8.95
N PRO A 77 13.79 2.30 -10.10
CA PRO A 77 14.41 2.54 -11.41
C PRO A 77 14.41 4.01 -11.80
N ASP A 78 15.31 4.41 -12.70
CA ASP A 78 15.49 5.81 -13.10
C ASP A 78 14.23 6.43 -13.73
N ASP A 79 13.49 5.67 -14.53
CA ASP A 79 12.23 6.12 -15.15
C ASP A 79 11.18 6.44 -14.08
N THR A 80 11.01 5.55 -13.10
CA THR A 80 10.11 5.79 -11.96
C THR A 80 10.60 6.96 -11.12
N MET A 81 11.90 7.06 -10.87
CA MET A 81 12.51 8.16 -10.12
C MET A 81 12.30 9.51 -10.80
N ALA A 82 12.34 9.57 -12.14
CA ALA A 82 12.08 10.79 -12.89
C ALA A 82 10.65 11.30 -12.66
N ILE A 83 9.66 10.41 -12.67
CA ILE A 83 8.25 10.74 -12.39
C ILE A 83 8.07 11.18 -10.93
N LEU A 84 8.71 10.48 -9.99
CA LEU A 84 8.64 10.84 -8.57
C LEU A 84 9.23 12.23 -8.32
N LYS A 85 10.39 12.56 -8.92
CA LYS A 85 11.03 13.87 -8.79
C LYS A 85 10.24 15.01 -9.45
N SER A 86 9.46 14.72 -10.48
CA SER A 86 8.57 15.71 -11.10
C SER A 86 7.26 15.91 -10.34
N THR A 87 7.11 15.27 -9.17
CA THR A 87 5.86 15.23 -8.39
C THR A 87 6.11 15.74 -6.99
N GLN A 88 5.32 16.72 -6.55
CA GLN A 88 5.36 17.18 -5.16
C GLN A 88 4.28 16.44 -4.36
N ALA A 89 4.63 15.28 -3.81
CA ALA A 89 3.70 14.46 -3.06
C ALA A 89 3.28 15.12 -1.73
N GLU A 90 1.99 15.03 -1.40
CA GLU A 90 1.50 15.36 -0.06
C GLU A 90 1.81 14.23 0.91
N VAL A 91 1.56 13.00 0.49
CA VAL A 91 1.88 11.80 1.27
C VAL A 91 2.66 10.81 0.42
N LEU A 92 3.79 10.35 0.96
CA LEU A 92 4.54 9.20 0.46
C LEU A 92 4.44 8.06 1.47
N VAL A 93 3.85 6.95 1.08
CA VAL A 93 3.94 5.68 1.81
C VAL A 93 5.06 4.86 1.19
N VAL A 94 6.01 4.39 2.01
CA VAL A 94 7.17 3.65 1.51
C VAL A 94 7.62 2.56 2.49
N ASP A 95 8.08 1.45 1.92
CA ASP A 95 8.66 0.31 2.62
C ASP A 95 9.93 0.67 3.44
N ALA A 96 10.06 0.09 4.63
CA ALA A 96 11.20 0.23 5.53
C ALA A 96 11.32 -1.01 6.45
N LEU A 97 11.72 -2.15 5.88
CA LEU A 97 11.76 -3.45 6.56
C LEU A 97 12.74 -3.50 7.75
N LEU A 98 13.96 -2.99 7.58
CA LEU A 98 15.05 -3.11 8.55
C LEU A 98 15.47 -1.74 9.10
N LYS A 99 15.87 -1.67 10.37
CA LYS A 99 16.37 -0.43 10.98
C LYS A 99 17.72 0.01 10.41
N SER A 100 18.55 -0.95 10.05
CA SER A 100 19.92 -0.71 9.60
C SER A 100 20.26 -1.61 8.41
N GLY A 101 21.08 -1.07 7.52
CA GLY A 101 21.58 -1.78 6.35
C GLY A 101 20.51 -2.02 5.26
N PRO A 102 20.96 -2.49 4.09
CA PRO A 102 20.08 -2.88 3.01
C PRO A 102 19.49 -4.27 3.25
N HIS A 103 18.31 -4.53 2.67
CA HIS A 103 17.79 -5.88 2.48
C HIS A 103 17.78 -6.22 0.98
N TYR A 104 17.82 -7.51 0.64
CA TYR A 104 17.83 -7.94 -0.77
C TYR A 104 16.58 -7.47 -1.53
N SER A 105 15.40 -7.61 -0.90
CA SER A 105 14.11 -7.36 -1.54
C SER A 105 13.37 -6.13 -1.00
N HIS A 106 13.82 -5.50 0.07
CA HIS A 106 13.13 -4.37 0.69
C HIS A 106 14.11 -3.24 1.00
N PHE A 107 13.58 -2.03 1.11
CA PHE A 107 14.31 -0.91 1.68
C PHE A 107 14.52 -1.12 3.17
N GLY A 108 15.74 -0.82 3.63
CA GLY A 108 15.96 -0.47 5.02
C GLY A 108 15.61 0.99 5.29
N LEU A 109 15.49 1.36 6.56
CA LEU A 109 15.22 2.73 7.00
C LEU A 109 16.17 3.77 6.37
N PRO A 110 17.51 3.55 6.27
CA PRO A 110 18.39 4.52 5.62
C PRO A 110 18.01 4.81 4.16
N GLN A 111 17.66 3.78 3.39
CA GLN A 111 17.27 3.92 1.98
C GLN A 111 15.92 4.63 1.83
N ALA A 112 14.95 4.29 2.69
CA ALA A 112 13.67 4.99 2.74
C ALA A 112 13.85 6.48 3.08
N LEU A 113 14.70 6.80 4.06
CA LEU A 113 14.99 8.19 4.44
C LEU A 113 15.77 8.95 3.35
N GLU A 114 16.67 8.31 2.62
CA GLU A 114 17.32 8.90 1.43
C GLU A 114 16.29 9.27 0.36
N LEU A 115 15.33 8.38 0.08
CA LEU A 115 14.25 8.67 -0.85
C LEU A 115 13.38 9.83 -0.36
N VAL A 116 13.01 9.85 0.92
CA VAL A 116 12.24 10.95 1.54
C VAL A 116 12.99 12.28 1.45
N ARG A 117 14.31 12.29 1.69
CA ARG A 117 15.16 13.49 1.54
C ARG A 117 15.20 14.00 0.11
N LEU A 118 15.20 13.09 -0.85
CA LEU A 118 15.24 13.40 -2.28
C LEU A 118 13.90 13.95 -2.79
N LEU A 119 12.79 13.36 -2.37
CA LEU A 119 11.44 13.69 -2.86
C LEU A 119 10.75 14.78 -2.04
N ARG A 120 11.16 14.98 -0.78
CA ARG A 120 10.60 16.00 0.13
C ARG A 120 9.05 16.02 0.16
N PRO A 121 8.36 14.89 0.41
CA PRO A 121 6.90 14.89 0.55
C PRO A 121 6.46 15.72 1.77
N LYS A 122 5.22 16.22 1.80
CA LYS A 122 4.70 16.92 3.00
C LYS A 122 4.64 16.01 4.22
N ARG A 123 4.40 14.71 4.03
CA ARG A 123 4.42 13.64 5.04
C ARG A 123 4.89 12.33 4.41
N ALA A 124 5.75 11.61 5.12
CA ALA A 124 6.22 10.28 4.75
C ALA A 124 5.80 9.27 5.82
N LEU A 125 5.20 8.18 5.37
CA LEU A 125 4.66 7.10 6.17
C LEU A 125 5.44 5.83 5.87
N LEU A 126 6.15 5.31 6.85
CA LEU A 126 6.92 4.09 6.70
C LEU A 126 6.04 2.87 6.96
N ILE A 127 6.15 1.85 6.12
CA ILE A 127 5.45 0.56 6.22
C ILE A 127 6.42 -0.62 6.05
N GLY A 128 5.93 -1.87 6.13
CA GLY A 128 6.76 -3.08 5.94
C GLY A 128 7.73 -3.41 7.08
N MET A 129 7.67 -2.67 8.19
CA MET A 129 8.62 -2.75 9.30
C MET A 129 8.65 -4.15 9.96
N SER A 130 9.85 -4.68 10.15
CA SER A 130 10.08 -5.91 10.93
C SER A 130 9.97 -5.68 12.44
N CYS A 131 10.03 -6.76 13.22
CA CYS A 131 10.02 -6.71 14.69
C CYS A 131 11.22 -5.98 15.32
N GLN A 132 12.18 -5.50 14.51
CA GLN A 132 13.25 -4.62 15.00
C GLN A 132 12.71 -3.23 15.38
N PHE A 133 11.59 -2.82 14.81
CA PHE A 133 10.96 -1.54 15.08
C PHE A 133 10.09 -1.57 16.33
N ASP A 134 10.33 -0.61 17.20
CA ASP A 134 9.46 -0.23 18.30
C ASP A 134 8.71 1.03 17.88
N HIS A 135 7.39 0.90 17.68
CA HIS A 135 6.60 1.97 17.08
C HIS A 135 6.65 3.29 17.87
N PHE A 136 6.75 3.24 19.21
CA PHE A 136 6.75 4.44 20.04
C PHE A 136 8.13 5.10 20.08
N HIS A 137 9.18 4.32 20.36
CA HIS A 137 10.54 4.84 20.49
C HIS A 137 11.08 5.31 19.14
N ASP A 138 10.84 4.57 18.07
CA ASP A 138 11.37 4.94 16.75
C ASP A 138 10.67 6.17 16.18
N ASN A 139 9.37 6.35 16.45
CA ASN A 139 8.68 7.59 16.07
C ASN A 139 9.22 8.82 16.81
N GLN A 140 9.71 8.68 18.04
CA GLN A 140 10.40 9.78 18.73
C GLN A 140 11.72 10.15 18.05
N GLU A 141 12.47 9.15 17.57
CA GLU A 141 13.70 9.39 16.81
C GLU A 141 13.39 10.03 15.44
N LEU A 142 12.38 9.52 14.71
CA LEU A 142 11.95 10.09 13.43
C LEU A 142 11.41 11.52 13.58
N PHE A 143 10.77 11.85 14.69
CA PHE A 143 10.30 13.21 14.97
C PHE A 143 11.45 14.23 14.96
N LYS A 144 12.67 13.84 15.34
CA LYS A 144 13.84 14.74 15.32
C LYS A 144 14.19 15.21 13.91
N LEU A 145 13.82 14.46 12.86
CA LEU A 145 14.01 14.83 11.45
C LEU A 145 13.18 16.06 11.02
N ARG A 146 12.23 16.51 11.86
CA ARG A 146 11.57 17.82 11.66
C ARG A 146 12.57 18.98 11.62
N SER A 147 13.70 18.86 12.32
CA SER A 147 14.78 19.85 12.25
C SER A 147 15.41 19.96 10.86
N GLU A 148 15.34 18.89 10.05
CA GLU A 148 15.74 18.87 8.64
C GLU A 148 14.59 19.30 7.69
N GLY A 149 13.43 19.67 8.25
CA GLY A 149 12.21 19.94 7.49
C GLY A 149 11.53 18.68 6.94
N LEU A 150 11.79 17.50 7.52
CA LEU A 150 11.19 16.23 7.09
C LEU A 150 10.09 15.80 8.05
N HIS A 151 8.93 15.44 7.50
CA HIS A 151 7.86 14.83 8.26
C HIS A 151 7.81 13.33 8.01
N VAL A 152 8.41 12.53 8.89
CA VAL A 152 8.46 11.07 8.79
C VAL A 152 7.90 10.43 10.04
N GLU A 153 7.14 9.35 9.87
CA GLU A 153 6.63 8.51 10.96
C GLU A 153 6.38 7.08 10.49
N LEU A 154 6.38 6.14 11.43
CA LEU A 154 5.94 4.77 11.21
C LEU A 154 4.41 4.74 11.15
N SER A 155 3.87 3.96 10.22
CA SER A 155 2.44 3.70 10.12
C SER A 155 2.00 2.62 11.09
N TYR A 156 0.69 2.47 11.26
CA TYR A 156 0.07 1.42 12.05
C TYR A 156 -1.22 0.90 11.41
N ASP A 157 -1.60 -0.31 11.77
CA ASP A 157 -2.83 -0.94 11.28
C ASP A 157 -4.06 -0.12 11.70
N GLY A 158 -4.89 0.23 10.72
CA GLY A 158 -6.06 1.08 10.93
C GLY A 158 -5.77 2.58 10.91
N LEU A 159 -4.56 3.02 10.52
CA LEU A 159 -4.30 4.42 10.20
C LEU A 159 -5.21 4.90 9.07
N GLU A 160 -6.00 5.94 9.33
CA GLU A 160 -6.86 6.61 8.35
C GLU A 160 -6.27 7.97 7.97
N LEU A 161 -6.37 8.32 6.69
CA LEU A 161 -5.86 9.58 6.14
C LEU A 161 -6.98 10.30 5.39
N GLU A 162 -7.22 11.55 5.76
CA GLU A 162 -8.04 12.47 4.97
C GLU A 162 -7.13 13.15 3.93
N MET A 163 -7.48 13.01 2.65
CA MET A 163 -6.66 13.46 1.53
C MET A 163 -7.48 14.30 0.56
N ASN A 164 -6.92 15.42 0.10
CA ASN A 164 -7.49 16.22 -0.97
C ASN A 164 -6.82 15.85 -2.30
N LEU A 165 -7.47 14.98 -3.08
CA LEU A 165 -6.95 14.58 -4.38
C LEU A 165 -7.51 15.49 -5.48
N THR A 166 -6.63 16.00 -6.35
CA THR A 166 -7.07 16.66 -7.59
C THR A 166 -7.67 15.62 -8.51
N LEU A 167 -8.92 15.84 -8.89
CA LEU A 167 -9.64 15.03 -9.88
C LEU A 167 -9.53 15.68 -11.26
N ASP A 168 -9.39 14.85 -12.28
CA ASP A 168 -9.21 15.27 -13.68
C ASP A 168 -9.65 14.14 -14.62
N ASP A 169 -10.60 14.45 -15.51
CA ASP A 169 -11.22 13.51 -16.44
C ASP A 169 -10.44 13.35 -17.77
N ASP A 170 -9.24 13.95 -17.93
CA ASP A 170 -8.41 13.87 -19.15
C ASP A 170 -7.80 12.48 -19.45
N VAL A 171 -8.13 11.46 -18.67
CA VAL A 171 -7.70 10.07 -18.85
C VAL A 171 -8.93 9.19 -19.02
N PRO A 172 -8.92 8.18 -19.91
CA PRO A 172 -10.06 7.28 -20.05
C PRO A 172 -10.45 6.61 -18.72
N LEU A 173 -11.76 6.57 -18.46
CA LEU A 173 -12.34 5.70 -17.45
C LEU A 173 -11.99 4.24 -17.78
N LEU A 174 -11.71 3.45 -16.75
CA LEU A 174 -11.58 2.01 -16.93
C LEU A 174 -12.90 1.44 -17.43
N GLU A 175 -12.87 0.91 -18.65
CA GLU A 175 -13.97 0.10 -19.18
C GLU A 175 -13.96 -1.27 -18.47
N GLU A 176 -15.13 -1.82 -18.16
CA GLU A 176 -15.24 -3.19 -17.65
C GLU A 176 -14.90 -4.18 -18.77
N GLU A 177 -13.62 -4.52 -18.92
CA GLU A 177 -13.21 -5.64 -19.76
C GLU A 177 -13.58 -6.96 -19.06
N THR A 178 -14.57 -7.65 -19.62
CA THR A 178 -14.94 -9.01 -19.18
C THR A 178 -13.97 -10.01 -19.78
N TYR A 179 -13.04 -10.49 -18.96
CA TYR A 179 -12.18 -11.62 -19.31
C TYR A 179 -12.85 -12.93 -18.90
N GLU A 180 -13.20 -13.79 -19.86
CA GLU A 180 -13.54 -15.19 -19.54
C GLU A 180 -12.26 -15.92 -19.11
N LEU A 181 -12.18 -16.24 -17.82
CA LEU A 181 -11.08 -17.03 -17.27
C LEU A 181 -11.22 -18.48 -17.78
N GLN A 182 -10.47 -18.84 -18.82
CA GLN A 182 -10.31 -20.24 -19.23
C GLN A 182 -9.49 -20.97 -18.16
N LEU A 183 -10.17 -21.48 -17.14
CA LEU A 183 -9.56 -22.34 -16.14
C LEU A 183 -9.16 -23.67 -16.83
N PRO A 184 -7.92 -24.15 -16.65
CA PRO A 184 -7.57 -25.50 -17.07
C PRO A 184 -8.48 -26.52 -16.38
N PRO A 185 -8.78 -27.66 -17.02
CA PRO A 185 -9.62 -28.69 -16.41
C PRO A 185 -9.01 -29.12 -15.06
N PRO A 186 -9.84 -29.31 -14.02
CA PRO A 186 -9.34 -29.69 -12.71
C PRO A 186 -8.55 -31.00 -12.80
N PRO A 187 -7.43 -31.13 -12.08
CA PRO A 187 -6.71 -32.39 -12.04
C PRO A 187 -7.61 -33.50 -11.48
N PRO A 188 -7.47 -34.75 -11.95
CA PRO A 188 -8.26 -35.86 -11.47
C PRO A 188 -8.08 -36.02 -9.95
N SER A 189 -9.20 -36.20 -9.25
CA SER A 189 -9.27 -36.23 -7.78
C SER A 189 -8.50 -37.42 -7.20
N ARG A 190 -7.26 -37.19 -6.75
CA ARG A 190 -6.62 -38.08 -5.77
C ARG A 190 -6.99 -37.61 -4.37
N LEU A 191 -7.88 -38.36 -3.72
CA LEU A 191 -8.13 -38.26 -2.29
C LEU A 191 -6.88 -38.74 -1.52
N SER A 192 -5.97 -37.82 -1.21
CA SER A 192 -5.01 -38.00 -0.13
C SER A 192 -5.32 -36.98 0.96
N ARG A 193 -5.70 -37.48 2.14
CA ARG A 193 -5.93 -36.67 3.35
C ARG A 193 -4.64 -35.93 3.71
N LEU A 194 -4.55 -34.66 3.37
CA LEU A 194 -3.48 -33.77 3.84
C LEU A 194 -3.89 -33.26 5.23
N ARG A 195 -3.20 -33.71 6.28
CA ARG A 195 -3.23 -33.04 7.59
C ARG A 195 -2.28 -31.85 7.51
N VAL A 196 -2.81 -30.64 7.44
CA VAL A 196 -2.02 -29.42 7.64
C VAL A 196 -1.87 -29.23 9.15
N LEU A 197 -0.71 -29.61 9.70
CA LEU A 197 -0.27 -29.12 11.01
C LEU A 197 0.44 -27.79 10.78
N GLY A 198 -0.32 -26.70 10.90
CA GLY A 198 0.24 -25.36 10.91
C GLY A 198 0.99 -25.11 12.22
N ARG A 199 2.32 -25.15 12.17
CA ARG A 199 3.17 -24.40 13.10
C ARG A 199 3.77 -23.24 12.30
N CYS A 200 3.54 -22.02 12.81
CA CYS A 200 4.23 -20.82 12.34
C CYS A 200 5.72 -20.96 12.70
N LEU A 201 6.59 -21.08 11.71
CA LEU A 201 8.03 -21.30 11.83
C LEU A 201 8.81 -19.97 11.79
N CYS A 202 8.32 -18.93 12.47
CA CYS A 202 9.08 -17.67 12.59
C CYS A 202 9.95 -17.60 13.85
N CYS A 203 9.84 -18.55 14.78
CA CYS A 203 10.73 -18.64 15.94
C CYS A 203 11.07 -20.10 16.25
N SER A 204 12.32 -20.49 15.96
CA SER A 204 13.01 -21.60 16.63
C SER A 204 14.37 -21.09 17.06
#